data_AF-A0A539EP01-F1
#
_entry.id   AF-A0A539EP01-F1
#
_cell.length_a   1.000
_cell.length_b   1.000
_cell.length_c   1.000
_cell.angle_alpha   90.00
_cell.angle_beta   90.00
_cell.angle_gamma   90.00
#
_symmetry.space_group_name_H-M   'P 1'
#
loop_
_entity.id
_entity.type
_entity.pdbx_description
1 polymer ?
#
loop_
_entity_poly.entity_id
_entity_poly.type
_entity_poly.pdbx_seq_one_letter_code
_entity_poly.pdbx_strand_id
1 'polypeptide(L)'
;MRLHLAAGRVEVEAEVTTSAKTGVEMEALTAAAAACLTLYDMVKSEDRGMVIGPLWLAEKSGGRSGTYRRPGRPGLRARPPR
;
A
#
# COMPACT_ATOMS: atom_id res chain seq x y z
N MET A 1 3.50 -3.16 -7.66
CA MET A 1 2.33 -3.51 -6.82
C MET A 1 2.38 -4.98 -6.47
N ARG A 2 2.01 -5.36 -5.25
CA ARG A 2 1.94 -6.75 -4.77
C ARG A 2 0.62 -6.99 -4.04
N LEU A 3 0.05 -8.18 -4.21
CA LEU A 3 -1.14 -8.65 -3.51
C LEU A 3 -0.76 -9.87 -2.66
N HIS A 4 -1.16 -9.88 -1.40
CA HIS A 4 -0.89 -10.97 -0.49
C HIS A 4 -2.20 -11.51 0.08
N LEU A 5 -2.41 -12.81 -0.08
CA LEU A 5 -3.57 -13.50 0.46
C LEU A 5 -3.24 -13.98 1.88
N ALA A 6 -4.10 -13.63 2.83
CA ALA A 6 -4.07 -14.14 4.19
C ALA A 6 -5.47 -14.66 4.55
N ALA A 7 -5.57 -15.48 5.60
CA ALA A 7 -6.86 -16.00 6.04
C ALA A 7 -7.82 -14.82 6.34
N GLY A 8 -8.90 -14.72 5.56
CA GLY A 8 -9.94 -13.70 5.70
C GLY A 8 -9.58 -12.29 5.23
N ARG A 9 -8.46 -12.06 4.53
CA ARG A 9 -8.12 -10.73 3.99
C ARG A 9 -7.17 -10.77 2.80
N VAL A 10 -7.22 -9.70 2.00
CA VAL A 10 -6.23 -9.40 0.96
C VAL A 10 -5.44 -8.16 1.37
N GLU A 11 -4.13 -8.27 1.40
CA GLU A 11 -3.23 -7.14 1.66
C GLU A 11 -2.68 -6.61 0.32
N VAL A 12 -2.76 -5.29 0.14
CA VAL A 12 -2.31 -4.61 -1.09
C VAL A 12 -1.11 -3.72 -0.76
N GLU A 13 -0.03 -3.89 -1.52
CA GLU A 13 1.18 -3.06 -1.41
C GLU A 13 1.48 -2.37 -2.74
N ALA A 14 1.58 -1.04 -2.70
CA ALA A 14 1.98 -0.21 -3.84
C ALA A 14 3.30 0.49 -3.55
N GLU A 15 4.25 0.38 -4.48
CA GLU A 15 5.54 1.08 -4.45
C GLU A 15 5.61 1.97 -5.69
N VAL A 16 5.90 3.25 -5.48
CA VAL A 16 6.06 4.26 -6.53
C VAL A 16 7.44 4.91 -6.37
N THR A 17 8.14 5.12 -7.47
CA THR A 17 9.44 5.80 -7.49
C THR A 17 9.40 6.88 -8.56
N THR A 18 9.99 8.04 -8.28
CA THR A 18 10.08 9.16 -9.22
C THR A 18 11.38 9.95 -9.02
N SER A 19 11.76 10.75 -10.03
CA SER A 19 12.85 11.73 -9.99
C SER A 19 12.29 13.16 -9.98
N ALA A 20 11.31 13.43 -9.11
CA ALA A 20 10.64 14.73 -8.99
C ALA A 20 11.09 15.53 -7.76
N LYS A 21 10.72 16.81 -7.70
CA LYS A 21 11.00 17.70 -6.55
C LYS A 21 10.13 17.41 -5.32
N THR A 22 9.02 16.70 -5.50
CA THR A 22 8.05 16.35 -4.46
C THR A 22 8.06 14.85 -4.21
N GLY A 23 7.62 14.43 -3.02
CA GLY A 23 7.42 13.02 -2.73
C GLY A 23 6.23 12.43 -3.50
N VAL A 24 6.14 11.11 -3.54
CA VAL A 24 5.10 10.32 -4.24
C VAL A 24 4.22 9.51 -3.29
N GLU A 25 3.99 10.03 -2.08
CA GLU A 25 3.15 9.38 -1.08
C GLU A 25 1.72 9.20 -1.60
N MET A 26 1.20 10.21 -2.29
CA MET A 26 -0.18 10.21 -2.77
C MET A 26 -0.39 9.24 -3.92
N GLU A 27 0.60 9.08 -4.79
CA GLU A 27 0.59 8.14 -5.91
C GLU A 27 0.58 6.70 -5.38
N ALA A 28 1.41 6.42 -4.36
CA ALA A 28 1.43 5.10 -3.73
C ALA A 28 0.10 4.79 -3.02
N LEU A 29 -0.42 5.74 -2.22
CA LEU A 29 -1.68 5.57 -1.50
C LEU A 29 -2.88 5.43 -2.46
N THR A 30 -2.91 6.25 -3.52
CA THR A 30 -3.98 6.22 -4.51
C THR A 30 -3.96 4.94 -5.32
N ALA A 31 -2.77 4.46 -5.72
CA ALA A 31 -2.64 3.17 -6.41
C ALA A 31 -3.13 2.00 -5.54
N ALA A 32 -2.79 1.97 -4.25
CA ALA A 32 -3.28 0.96 -3.33
C ALA A 32 -4.81 1.04 -3.13
N ALA A 33 -5.34 2.25 -2.93
CA ALA A 33 -6.79 2.46 -2.78
C ALA A 33 -7.56 2.03 -4.03
N ALA A 34 -7.11 2.41 -5.22
CA ALA A 34 -7.72 2.01 -6.47
C ALA A 34 -7.73 0.49 -6.64
N ALA A 35 -6.61 -0.18 -6.34
CA ALA A 35 -6.54 -1.64 -6.38
C ALA A 35 -7.51 -2.31 -5.38
N CYS A 36 -7.62 -1.79 -4.15
CA CYS A 36 -8.60 -2.28 -3.18
C CYS A 36 -10.05 -2.09 -3.66
N LEU A 37 -10.36 -0.95 -4.29
CA LEU A 37 -11.68 -0.68 -4.85
C LEU A 37 -11.99 -1.61 -6.03
N THR A 38 -11.01 -1.89 -6.90
CA THR A 38 -11.15 -2.87 -7.97
C THR A 38 -11.41 -4.27 -7.41
N LEU A 39 -10.68 -4.68 -6.38
CA LEU A 39 -10.91 -5.98 -5.74
C LEU A 39 -12.32 -6.05 -5.15
N TYR A 40 -12.75 -5.02 -4.42
CA TYR A 40 -14.10 -4.95 -3.90
C TYR A 40 -15.14 -5.09 -5.02
N ASP A 41 -14.97 -4.37 -6.13
CA ASP A 41 -15.89 -4.45 -7.27
C ASP A 41 -16.00 -5.86 -7.87
N MET A 42 -14.89 -6.60 -7.90
CA MET A 42 -14.86 -7.97 -8.44
C MET A 42 -15.51 -9.01 -7.54
N VAL A 43 -15.54 -8.81 -6.22
CA VAL A 43 -16.04 -9.81 -5.26
C VAL A 43 -17.24 -9.37 -4.43
N LYS A 44 -17.77 -8.15 -4.65
CA LYS A 44 -18.95 -7.61 -3.95
C LYS A 44 -20.22 -8.45 -4.09
N SER A 45 -20.29 -9.37 -5.07
CA SER A 45 -21.43 -10.30 -5.19
C SER A 45 -21.39 -11.39 -4.12
N GLU A 46 -20.20 -11.80 -3.70
CA GLU A 46 -19.99 -12.90 -2.76
C GLU A 46 -20.15 -12.43 -1.31
N ASP A 47 -19.56 -11.27 -0.99
CA ASP A 47 -19.66 -10.66 0.33
C ASP A 47 -19.74 -9.13 0.21
N ARG A 48 -20.85 -8.54 0.67
CA ARG A 48 -21.05 -7.09 0.70
C ARG A 48 -20.56 -6.43 1.99
N GLY A 49 -20.19 -7.22 2.99
CA GLY A 49 -19.70 -6.77 4.29
C GLY A 49 -18.19 -6.53 4.32
N MET A 50 -17.48 -6.72 3.20
CA MET A 50 -16.04 -6.48 3.12
C MET A 50 -15.69 -5.04 3.50
N VAL A 51 -14.57 -4.88 4.20
CA VAL A 51 -14.06 -3.57 4.61
C VAL A 51 -12.72 -3.32 3.93
N ILE A 52 -12.60 -2.18 3.24
CA ILE A 52 -11.32 -1.70 2.74
C ILE A 52 -10.62 -0.94 3.87
N GLY A 53 -9.54 -1.50 4.39
CA GLY A 53 -8.64 -0.78 5.26
C GLY A 53 -7.92 -1.63 6.31
N PRO A 54 -7.03 -0.99 7.10
CA PRO A 54 -6.64 0.42 6.99
C PRO A 54 -5.82 0.73 5.72
N LEU A 55 -5.69 2.01 5.35
CA LEU A 55 -4.79 2.48 4.27
C LEU A 55 -3.70 3.38 4.89
N TRP A 56 -2.43 3.14 4.56
CA TRP A 56 -1.33 3.89 5.16
C TRP A 56 -0.04 3.86 4.34
N LEU A 57 0.84 4.83 4.60
CA LEU A 57 2.19 4.87 4.08
C LEU A 57 3.10 3.98 4.93
N ALA A 58 3.72 2.97 4.33
CA ALA A 58 4.62 2.05 5.04
C ALA A 58 6.07 2.59 5.12
N GLU A 59 6.58 3.07 3.99
CA GLU A 59 7.93 3.60 3.84
C GLU A 59 7.91 4.75 2.82
N LYS A 60 8.74 5.75 3.06
CA LYS A 60 9.12 6.76 2.08
C LYS A 60 10.61 7.01 2.22
N SER A 61 11.32 7.11 1.10
CA SER A 61 12.70 7.57 1.09
C SER A 61 12.88 8.72 0.09
N GLY A 62 13.90 9.54 0.32
CA GLY A 62 14.22 10.70 -0.51
C GLY A 62 13.57 12.01 -0.09
N GLY A 63 14.03 13.11 -0.70
CA GLY A 63 13.67 14.47 -0.34
C GLY A 63 14.35 14.97 0.94
N ARG A 64 14.06 16.22 1.32
CA ARG A 64 14.68 16.88 2.48
C ARG A 64 14.39 16.18 3.81
N SER A 65 13.24 15.51 3.91
CA SER A 65 12.77 14.84 5.12
C SER A 65 13.44 13.49 5.40
N GLY A 66 14.26 12.98 4.48
CA GLY A 66 14.94 11.69 4.63
C GLY A 66 14.00 10.49 4.56
N THR A 67 14.43 9.37 5.15
CA THR A 67 13.68 8.10 5.12
C THR A 67 12.69 8.03 6.29
N TYR A 68 11.41 7.91 5.97
CA TYR A 68 10.35 7.58 6.91
C TYR A 68 10.01 6.09 6.81
N ARG A 69 9.90 5.42 7.97
CA ARG A 69 9.34 4.08 8.10
C ARG A 69 8.29 4.11 9.20
N ARG A 70 7.10 3.56 8.92
CA ARG A 70 6.02 3.54 9.90
C ARG A 70 6.41 2.71 11.13
N PRO A 71 6.36 3.26 12.36
CA PRO A 71 6.65 2.49 13.56
C PRO A 71 5.52 1.48 13.86
N GLY A 72 5.89 0.29 14.35
CA GLY A 72 4.94 -0.70 14.89
C GLY A 72 4.19 -1.56 13.88
N ARG A 73 4.40 -1.39 12.57
CA ARG A 73 3.92 -2.34 11.54
C ARG A 73 5.08 -2.66 10.61
N PRO A 74 5.63 -3.89 10.62
CA PRO A 74 6.61 -4.25 9.61
C PRO A 74 5.96 -4.07 8.24
N GLY A 75 6.64 -3.35 7.33
CA GLY A 75 6.31 -3.42 5.90
C GLY A 75 6.24 -4.89 5.50
N LEU A 76 5.38 -5.22 4.53
CA LEU A 76 4.75 -6.52 4.23
C LEU A 76 5.71 -7.69 3.84
N ARG A 77 6.83 -7.80 4.56
CA ARG A 77 8.18 -8.29 4.25
C ARG A 77 9.15 -7.12 4.16
N ALA A 78 10.10 -7.07 5.10
CA ALA A 78 11.28 -6.24 4.97
C ALA A 78 11.94 -6.56 3.62
N ARG A 79 12.04 -5.56 2.75
CA ARG A 79 12.84 -5.64 1.54
C ARG A 79 14.28 -6.02 1.97
N PRO A 80 14.93 -7.02 1.36
CA PRO A 80 16.36 -7.21 1.61
C PRO A 80 17.10 -5.93 1.23
N PRO A 81 18.10 -5.49 2.02
CA PRO A 81 18.90 -4.33 1.67
C PRO A 81 19.51 -4.57 0.28
N ARG A 82 19.45 -3.55 -0.58
CA ARG A 82 20.22 -3.55 -1.83
C ARG A 82 21.70 -3.41 -1.50
#